data_AF-A0A4U1JMD3-F1
#
_entry.id   AF-A0A4U1JMD3-F1
#
_cell.length_a   1.000
_cell.length_b   1.000
_cell.length_c   1.000
_cell.angle_alpha   90.00
_cell.angle_beta   90.00
_cell.angle_gamma   90.00
#
_symmetry.space_group_name_H-M   'P 1'
#
loop_
_entity.id
_entity.type
_entity.pdbx_description
1 polymer ?
#
loop_
_entity_poly.entity_id
_entity_poly.type
_entity_poly.pdbx_seq_one_letter_code
_entity_poly.pdbx_strand_id
1 'polypeptide(L)'
;MVKPEWIVPGAVGALAGVLLTAATGFVWAGWELRSGVRRAAEAEVVRALVPLCVDQAMADPARAVKLAALRQDAPPTQLEILIETGWLPGALRAGFDRAVAQGCIAALWTRGA
;
A
#
# COMPACT_ATOMS: atom_id res chain seq x y z
N MET A 1 29.87 -35.29 -41.80
CA MET A 1 29.55 -33.92 -41.34
C MET A 1 30.38 -33.64 -40.11
N VAL A 2 31.41 -32.79 -40.23
CA VAL A 2 32.29 -32.43 -39.10
C VAL A 2 31.53 -31.39 -38.29
N LYS A 3 31.16 -31.72 -37.04
CA LYS A 3 30.50 -30.77 -36.14
C LYS A 3 31.59 -29.83 -35.63
N PRO A 4 31.51 -28.51 -35.91
CA PRO A 4 32.58 -27.61 -35.52
C PRO A 4 32.70 -27.54 -34.00
N GLU A 5 33.93 -27.61 -33.49
CA GLU A 5 34.24 -27.57 -32.06
C GLU A 5 33.80 -26.26 -31.37
N TRP A 6 33.61 -25.19 -32.14
CA TRP A 6 33.16 -23.87 -31.66
C TRP A 6 31.66 -23.79 -31.32
N ILE A 7 30.86 -24.80 -31.68
CA ILE A 7 29.42 -24.80 -31.36
C ILE A 7 29.17 -24.97 -29.86
N VAL A 8 30.02 -25.74 -29.16
CA VAL A 8 29.88 -25.97 -27.72
C VAL A 8 30.05 -24.66 -26.91
N PRO A 9 31.13 -23.89 -27.06
CA PRO A 9 31.29 -22.62 -26.33
C PRO A 9 30.24 -21.58 -26.75
N GLY A 10 29.81 -21.57 -28.02
CA GLY A 10 28.73 -20.68 -28.48
C GLY A 10 27.39 -20.97 -27.81
N ALA A 11 27.02 -22.24 -27.65
CA ALA A 11 25.79 -22.64 -26.96
C ALA A 11 25.79 -22.27 -25.47
N VAL A 12 26.94 -22.42 -24.80
CA VAL A 12 27.11 -22.02 -23.39
C VAL A 12 26.99 -20.52 -23.22
N GLY A 13 27.60 -19.73 -24.12
CA GLY A 13 27.49 -18.27 -24.12
C GLY A 13 26.05 -17.80 -24.33
N ALA A 14 25.30 -18.43 -25.26
CA ALA A 14 23.90 -18.11 -25.50
C ALA A 14 23.02 -18.38 -24.27
N LEU A 15 23.21 -19.52 -23.61
CA LEU A 15 22.48 -19.85 -22.38
C LEU A 15 22.79 -18.87 -21.24
N ALA A 16 24.05 -18.51 -21.04
CA ALA A 16 24.44 -17.51 -20.05
C ALA A 16 23.81 -16.14 -20.35
N GLY A 17 23.80 -15.72 -21.61
CA GLY A 17 23.16 -14.47 -22.04
C GLY A 17 21.66 -14.45 -21.78
N VAL A 18 20.95 -15.54 -22.06
CA VAL A 18 19.51 -15.67 -21.78
C VAL A 18 19.24 -15.60 -20.27
N LEU A 19 20.03 -16.28 -19.45
CA LEU A 19 19.84 -16.25 -18.00
C LEU A 19 20.10 -14.86 -17.41
N LEU A 20 21.16 -14.18 -17.85
CA LEU A 20 21.48 -12.83 -17.39
C LEU A 20 20.41 -11.81 -17.82
N THR A 21 19.95 -11.87 -19.07
CA THR A 21 18.89 -10.97 -19.55
C THR A 21 17.56 -11.24 -18.88
N ALA A 22 17.19 -12.51 -18.69
CA ALA A 22 15.99 -12.89 -17.95
C ALA A 22 16.05 -12.42 -16.49
N ALA A 23 17.15 -12.68 -15.77
CA ALA A 23 17.30 -12.25 -14.38
C ALA A 23 17.20 -10.73 -14.25
N THR A 24 17.89 -9.99 -15.12
CA THR A 24 17.86 -8.52 -15.09
C THR A 24 16.47 -7.97 -15.40
N GLY A 25 15.77 -8.59 -16.37
CA GLY A 25 14.38 -8.25 -16.70
C GLY A 25 13.40 -8.54 -15.56
N PHE A 26 13.55 -9.67 -14.87
CA PHE A 26 12.71 -10.03 -13.71
C PHE A 26 12.96 -9.14 -12.50
N VAL A 27 14.20 -8.70 -12.26
CA VAL A 27 14.52 -7.76 -11.18
C VAL A 27 13.85 -6.40 -11.43
N TRP A 28 13.93 -5.90 -12.67
CA TRP A 28 13.23 -4.68 -13.06
C TRP A 28 11.71 -4.82 -13.04
N ALA A 29 11.15 -5.91 -13.58
CA ALA A 29 9.71 -6.13 -13.55
C ALA A 29 9.18 -6.31 -12.11
N GLY A 30 9.94 -7.00 -11.25
CA GLY A 30 9.57 -7.27 -9.87
C GLY A 30 9.52 -6.03 -8.98
N TRP A 31 10.40 -5.05 -9.21
CA TRP A 31 10.37 -3.78 -8.46
C TRP A 31 9.11 -2.96 -8.79
N GLU A 32 8.68 -2.98 -10.05
CA GLU A 32 7.52 -2.20 -10.51
C GLU A 32 6.22 -2.89 -10.09
N LEU A 33 6.17 -4.22 -10.22
CA LEU A 33 5.01 -5.00 -9.76
C LEU A 33 4.81 -4.86 -8.25
N ARG A 34 5.88 -4.94 -7.46
CA ARG A 34 5.76 -4.82 -6.00
C ARG A 34 5.27 -3.42 -5.59
N SER A 35 5.70 -2.37 -6.29
CA SER A 35 5.25 -1.01 -5.99
C SER A 35 3.81 -0.76 -6.45
N GLY A 36 3.42 -1.27 -7.62
CA GLY A 36 2.08 -1.12 -8.19
C GLY A 36 1.01 -1.92 -7.44
N VAL A 37 1.30 -3.19 -7.12
CA VAL A 37 0.38 -4.06 -6.35
C VAL A 37 0.12 -3.47 -4.96
N ARG A 38 1.14 -2.89 -4.32
CA ARG A 38 0.97 -2.27 -3.01
C ARG A 38 0.02 -1.07 -3.06
N ARG A 39 0.20 -0.17 -4.05
CA ARG A 39 -0.69 0.98 -4.25
C ARG A 39 -2.13 0.57 -4.60
N ALA A 40 -2.30 -0.46 -5.42
CA ALA A 40 -3.63 -0.96 -5.79
C ALA A 40 -4.35 -1.60 -4.59
N ALA A 41 -3.63 -2.40 -3.79
CA ALA A 41 -4.17 -2.97 -2.57
C ALA A 41 -4.52 -1.90 -1.53
N GLU A 42 -3.67 -0.89 -1.36
CA GLU A 42 -3.94 0.27 -0.48
C GLU A 42 -5.22 1.00 -0.92
N ALA A 43 -5.40 1.27 -2.23
CA ALA A 43 -6.58 1.98 -2.72
C ALA A 43 -7.90 1.23 -2.50
N GLU A 44 -7.91 -0.09 -2.72
CA GLU A 44 -9.11 -0.91 -2.46
C GLU A 44 -9.40 -1.04 -0.96
N VAL A 45 -8.36 -1.17 -0.14
CA VAL A 45 -8.55 -1.18 1.32
C VAL A 45 -9.06 0.17 1.81
N VAL A 46 -8.58 1.30 1.29
CA VAL A 46 -9.13 2.63 1.58
C VAL A 46 -10.63 2.67 1.25
N ARG A 47 -11.04 2.18 0.08
CA ARG A 47 -12.46 2.17 -0.32
C ARG A 47 -13.34 1.31 0.60
N ALA A 48 -12.81 0.22 1.13
CA ALA A 48 -13.54 -0.66 2.04
C ALA A 48 -13.56 -0.14 3.49
N LEU A 49 -12.47 0.48 3.96
CA LEU A 49 -12.34 0.91 5.36
C LEU A 49 -12.85 2.32 5.63
N VAL A 50 -12.84 3.22 4.65
CA VAL A 50 -13.44 4.56 4.80
C VAL A 50 -14.92 4.49 5.22
N PRO A 51 -15.82 3.70 4.59
CA PRO A 51 -17.20 3.63 5.05
C PRO A 51 -17.30 3.04 6.46
N LEU A 52 -16.50 2.03 6.81
CA LEU A 52 -16.47 1.45 8.15
C LEU A 52 -16.02 2.47 9.21
N CYS A 53 -14.98 3.27 8.90
CA CYS A 53 -14.49 4.32 9.78
C CYS A 53 -15.57 5.37 10.06
N VAL A 54 -16.34 5.74 9.03
CA VAL A 54 -17.45 6.68 9.18
C VAL A 54 -18.55 6.09 10.07
N ASP A 55 -18.92 4.83 9.88
CA ASP A 55 -19.95 4.19 10.71
C ASP A 55 -19.53 4.12 12.19
N GLN A 56 -18.27 3.78 12.47
CA GLN A 56 -17.73 3.75 13.84
C GLN A 56 -17.69 5.15 14.47
N ALA A 57 -17.26 6.16 13.72
CA ALA A 57 -17.22 7.53 14.19
C ALA A 57 -18.63 8.12 14.44
N MET A 58 -19.64 7.67 13.70
CA MET A 58 -21.03 8.07 13.92
C MET A 58 -21.66 7.39 15.14
N ALA A 59 -21.22 6.18 15.47
CA ALA A 59 -21.62 5.47 16.69
C ALA A 59 -20.94 6.03 17.95
N ASP A 60 -19.87 6.83 17.81
CA ASP A 60 -19.14 7.39 18.93
C ASP A 60 -19.79 8.69 19.47
N PRO A 61 -20.29 8.71 20.73
CA PRO A 61 -20.87 9.90 21.33
C PRO A 61 -19.87 11.03 21.54
N ALA A 62 -18.56 10.73 21.60
CA ALA A 62 -17.48 11.70 21.77
C ALA A 62 -16.87 12.17 20.45
N ARG A 63 -17.51 11.91 19.30
CA ARG A 63 -16.97 12.18 17.97
C ARG A 63 -16.44 13.61 17.80
N ALA A 64 -17.16 14.61 18.29
CA ALA A 64 -16.84 16.02 18.07
C ALA A 64 -15.56 16.44 18.81
N VAL A 65 -15.36 15.92 20.03
CA VAL A 65 -14.17 16.19 20.84
C VAL A 65 -12.95 15.50 20.24
N LYS A 66 -13.11 14.24 19.79
CA LYS A 66 -12.04 13.47 19.14
C LYS A 66 -11.64 14.05 17.78
N LEU A 67 -12.61 14.50 16.98
CA LEU A 67 -12.37 15.21 15.71
C LEU A 67 -11.64 16.55 15.90
N ALA A 68 -11.91 17.25 17.00
CA ALA A 68 -11.21 18.49 17.33
C ALA A 68 -9.73 18.24 17.68
N ALA A 69 -9.43 17.17 18.42
CA ALA A 69 -8.05 16.75 18.70
C ALA A 69 -7.30 16.39 17.40
N LEU A 70 -7.94 15.58 16.53
CA LEU A 70 -7.37 15.18 15.24
C LEU A 70 -6.99 16.36 14.34
N ARG A 71 -7.69 17.50 14.41
CA ARG A 71 -7.36 18.70 13.62
C ARG A 71 -6.04 19.36 14.03
N GLN A 72 -5.58 19.15 15.26
CA GLN A 72 -4.36 19.78 15.78
C GLN A 72 -3.11 18.97 15.49
N ASP A 73 -3.27 17.69 15.16
CA ASP A 73 -2.18 16.74 15.01
C ASP A 73 -1.73 16.53 13.56
N ALA A 74 -0.47 16.12 13.40
CA ALA A 74 0.10 15.80 12.10
C ALA A 74 -0.47 14.46 11.55
N PRO A 75 -0.46 14.25 10.22
CA PRO A 75 -0.99 13.05 9.57
C PRO A 75 -0.53 11.69 10.14
N PRO A 76 0.76 11.48 10.51
CA PRO A 76 1.17 10.21 11.13
C PRO A 76 0.52 10.00 12.51
N THR A 77 0.40 11.06 13.30
CA THR A 77 -0.21 11.03 14.64
C THR A 77 -1.72 10.85 14.57
N GLN A 78 -2.38 11.45 13.56
CA GLN A 78 -3.81 11.29 13.30
C GLN A 78 -4.21 9.82 13.10
N LEU A 79 -3.40 9.04 12.37
CA LEU A 79 -3.65 7.61 12.17
C LEU A 79 -3.62 6.84 13.50
N GLU A 80 -2.65 7.14 14.37
CA GLU A 80 -2.55 6.50 15.68
C GLU A 80 -3.74 6.84 16.57
N ILE A 81 -4.15 8.11 16.61
CA ILE A 81 -5.32 8.54 17.37
C ILE A 81 -6.58 7.82 16.88
N LEU A 82 -6.79 7.70 15.57
CA LEU A 82 -7.95 6.98 15.01
C LEU A 82 -7.96 5.48 15.36
N ILE A 83 -6.77 4.87 15.49
CA ILE A 83 -6.63 3.48 15.93
C ILE A 83 -6.90 3.37 17.43
N GLU A 84 -6.39 4.30 18.24
CA GLU A 84 -6.60 4.33 19.69
C GLU A 84 -8.06 4.61 20.07
N THR A 85 -8.76 5.42 19.27
CA THR A 85 -10.20 5.64 19.45
C THR A 85 -11.05 4.48 18.98
N GLY A 86 -10.45 3.47 18.32
CA GLY A 86 -11.14 2.30 17.78
C GLY A 86 -11.91 2.56 16.49
N TRP A 87 -11.73 3.72 15.85
CA TRP A 87 -12.42 4.06 14.59
C TRP A 87 -11.77 3.38 13.39
N LEU A 88 -10.49 3.03 13.53
CA LEU A 88 -9.72 2.30 12.55
C LEU A 88 -9.11 1.03 13.17
N PRO A 89 -9.10 -0.10 12.45
CA PRO A 89 -8.53 -1.34 12.96
C PRO A 89 -7.01 -1.21 13.17
N GLY A 90 -6.50 -1.73 14.30
CA GLY A 90 -5.08 -1.69 14.65
C GLY A 90 -4.14 -2.39 13.66
N ALA A 91 -4.68 -3.27 12.79
CA ALA A 91 -3.93 -3.86 11.67
C ALA A 91 -3.35 -2.80 10.70
N LEU A 92 -3.91 -1.58 10.70
CA LEU A 92 -3.40 -0.46 9.91
C LEU A 92 -2.01 0.03 10.36
N ARG A 93 -1.61 -0.20 11.62
CA ARG A 93 -0.28 0.18 12.14
C ARG A 93 0.88 -0.51 11.41
N ALA A 94 0.66 -1.73 10.91
CA ALA A 94 1.74 -2.60 10.44
C ALA A 94 2.09 -2.41 8.94
N GLY A 95 1.39 -1.54 8.21
CA GLY A 95 1.71 -1.36 6.79
C GLY A 95 0.70 -0.62 5.95
N PHE A 96 -0.27 0.09 6.54
CA PHE A 96 -1.26 0.81 5.76
C PHE A 96 -0.96 2.29 5.64
N ASP A 97 -1.28 2.82 4.47
CA ASP A 97 -0.93 4.17 4.06
C ASP A 97 -1.75 5.23 4.81
N ARG A 98 -1.15 6.41 4.97
CA ARG A 98 -1.75 7.62 5.57
C ARG A 98 -3.01 8.05 4.80
N ALA A 99 -3.14 7.60 3.55
CA ALA A 99 -4.30 7.78 2.71
C ALA A 99 -5.61 7.28 3.34
N VAL A 100 -5.57 6.20 4.15
CA VAL A 100 -6.76 5.69 4.84
C VAL A 100 -7.25 6.68 5.90
N ALA A 101 -6.35 7.16 6.76
CA ALA A 101 -6.67 8.16 7.78
C ALA A 101 -7.16 9.46 7.15
N GLN A 102 -6.45 9.96 6.13
CA GLN A 102 -6.84 11.18 5.42
C GLN A 102 -8.19 11.04 4.72
N GLY A 103 -8.45 9.90 4.08
CA GLY A 103 -9.74 9.60 3.45
C GLY A 103 -10.89 9.57 4.45
N CYS A 104 -10.69 8.95 5.62
CA CYS A 104 -11.71 8.95 6.67
C CYS A 104 -11.94 10.36 7.23
N ILE A 105 -10.89 11.11 7.56
CA ILE A 105 -11.01 12.47 8.08
C ILE A 105 -11.73 13.39 7.07
N ALA A 106 -11.39 13.30 5.78
CA ALA A 106 -12.07 14.03 4.72
C ALA A 106 -13.56 13.64 4.58
N ALA A 107 -13.88 12.35 4.68
CA ALA A 107 -15.26 11.86 4.65
C ALA A 107 -16.07 12.32 5.88
N LEU A 108 -15.43 12.39 7.06
CA LEU A 108 -16.05 12.88 8.29
C LEU A 108 -16.29 14.39 8.26
N TRP A 109 -15.38 15.17 7.69
CA TRP A 109 -15.58 16.62 7.53
C TRP A 109 -16.67 16.95 6.51
N THR A 110 -16.80 16.16 5.44
CA THR A 110 -17.85 16.36 4.44
C THR A 110 -19.24 15.93 4.91
N ARG A 111 -19.36 14.93 5.78
CA ARG A 111 -20.64 14.50 6.39
C ARG A 111 -20.99 15.18 7.71
N GLY A 112 -20.04 15.89 8.32
CA GLY A 112 -20.21 16.64 9.56
C GLY A 112 -20.43 18.14 9.38
N ALA A 113 -20.49 18.62 8.12
CA ALA A 113 -20.90 19.98 7.74
C ALA A 113 -22.40 20.05 7.44
#